data_AF-A0A1C5WEF1-F1
#
_entry.id   AF-A0A1C5WEF1-F1
#
_cell.length_a   1.000
_cell.length_b   1.000
_cell.length_c   1.000
_cell.angle_alpha   90.00
_cell.angle_beta   90.00
_cell.angle_gamma   90.00
#
_symmetry.space_group_name_H-M   'P 1'
#
loop_
_entity.id
_entity.type
_entity.pdbx_description
1 polymer ?
#
loop_
_entity_poly.entity_id
_entity_poly.type
_entity_poly.pdbx_seq_one_letter_code
_entity_poly.pdbx_strand_id
1 'polypeptide(L)'
;MKNKEKFAKEIFDIACRGDSIAITIANNEIVPCESIECDKCIFKVKEYEECSDKIKKWCELEYVEKPTLTKNEKLYLDMIKPDYMYIARDKNGLIFIYSEMPYINNSFTEWEVESSVNLRKVPDSLKDINFDFIKWEDKKPWSIEDLKKLEVKE
;
A
#
# COMPACT_ATOMS: atom_id res chain seq x y z
N MET A 1 15.16 -7.72 -2.94
CA MET A 1 14.92 -9.17 -2.74
C MET A 1 13.69 -9.49 -3.55
N LYS A 2 13.68 -10.59 -4.28
CA LYS A 2 12.52 -10.98 -5.10
C LYS A 2 11.43 -11.58 -4.22
N ASN A 3 10.20 -11.56 -4.70
CA ASN A 3 9.08 -12.18 -3.98
C ASN A 3 9.35 -13.66 -3.63
N LYS A 4 9.95 -14.42 -4.56
CA LYS A 4 10.32 -15.83 -4.31
C LYS A 4 11.31 -16.02 -3.16
N GLU A 5 12.16 -15.03 -2.90
CA GLU A 5 13.15 -15.07 -1.82
C GLU A 5 12.49 -14.68 -0.50
N LYS A 6 11.64 -13.63 -0.53
CA LYS A 6 10.90 -13.15 0.64
C LYS A 6 9.94 -14.21 1.18
N PHE A 7 9.23 -14.90 0.29
CA PHE A 7 8.17 -15.85 0.63
C PHE A 7 8.58 -17.31 0.40
N ALA A 8 9.89 -17.59 0.43
CA ALA A 8 10.43 -18.90 0.11
C ALA A 8 9.80 -20.02 0.97
N LYS A 9 9.54 -19.74 2.25
CA LYS A 9 8.97 -20.72 3.19
C LYS A 9 7.52 -21.05 2.82
N GLU A 10 6.68 -20.04 2.63
CA GLU A 10 5.26 -20.19 2.30
C GLU A 10 5.09 -20.91 0.95
N ILE A 11 5.87 -20.51 -0.05
CA ILE A 11 5.88 -21.15 -1.37
C ILE A 11 6.31 -22.62 -1.25
N PHE A 12 7.38 -22.89 -0.49
CA PHE A 12 7.87 -24.25 -0.28
C PHE A 12 6.85 -25.13 0.44
N ASP A 13 6.23 -24.62 1.50
CA ASP A 13 5.22 -25.34 2.29
C ASP A 13 3.99 -25.72 1.45
N ILE A 14 3.55 -24.84 0.54
CA ILE A 14 2.44 -25.11 -0.39
C ILE A 14 2.87 -26.11 -1.47
N ALA A 15 4.04 -25.91 -2.08
CA ALA A 15 4.56 -26.80 -3.12
C ALA A 15 4.76 -28.24 -2.61
N CYS A 16 5.21 -28.42 -1.36
CA CYS A 16 5.34 -29.74 -0.73
C CYS A 16 4.00 -30.47 -0.53
N ARG A 17 2.86 -29.77 -0.54
CA ARG A 17 1.52 -30.37 -0.52
C ARG A 17 1.03 -30.76 -1.91
N GLY A 18 1.76 -30.37 -2.97
CA GLY A 18 1.37 -30.61 -4.36
C GLY A 18 0.40 -29.57 -4.92
N ASP A 19 0.18 -28.45 -4.23
CA ASP A 19 -0.70 -27.37 -4.71
C ASP A 19 0.12 -26.21 -5.32
N SER A 20 -0.55 -25.35 -6.09
CA SER A 20 -0.03 -24.09 -6.59
C SER A 20 -0.27 -22.97 -5.58
N ILE A 21 0.53 -21.90 -5.66
CA ILE A 21 0.30 -20.71 -4.84
C ILE A 21 -0.78 -19.83 -5.44
N ALA A 22 -1.57 -19.22 -4.57
CA ALA A 22 -2.46 -18.12 -4.91
C ALA A 22 -2.23 -16.98 -3.93
N ILE A 23 -2.61 -15.76 -4.34
CA ILE A 23 -2.49 -14.58 -3.49
C ILE A 23 -3.81 -13.85 -3.45
N THR A 24 -4.31 -13.59 -2.25
CA THR A 24 -5.58 -12.92 -2.02
C THR A 24 -5.53 -11.45 -2.43
N ILE A 25 -6.57 -10.95 -3.09
CA ILE A 25 -6.67 -9.51 -3.42
C ILE A 25 -6.87 -8.65 -2.16
N ALA A 26 -7.57 -9.18 -1.16
CA ALA A 26 -7.98 -8.43 0.03
C ALA A 26 -6.79 -8.02 0.92
N ASN A 27 -5.89 -8.96 1.17
CA ASN A 27 -4.78 -8.79 2.11
C ASN A 27 -3.45 -9.30 1.57
N ASN A 28 -3.35 -9.68 0.29
CA ASN A 28 -2.10 -10.08 -0.36
C ASN A 28 -1.33 -11.16 0.44
N GLU A 29 -2.08 -12.13 0.95
CA GLU A 29 -1.59 -13.31 1.66
C GLU A 29 -1.38 -14.45 0.68
N ILE A 30 -0.31 -15.23 0.90
CA ILE A 30 -0.01 -16.42 0.10
C ILE A 30 -0.76 -17.61 0.70
N VAL A 31 -1.63 -18.21 -0.12
CA VAL A 31 -2.50 -19.31 0.26
C VAL A 31 -2.45 -20.41 -0.81
N PRO A 32 -2.83 -21.66 -0.48
CA PRO A 32 -3.01 -22.71 -1.49
C PRO A 32 -4.07 -22.30 -2.52
N CYS A 33 -3.85 -22.59 -3.80
CA CYS A 33 -4.77 -22.21 -4.88
C CYS A 33 -6.17 -22.79 -4.66
N GLU A 34 -6.26 -24.02 -4.15
CA GLU A 34 -7.54 -24.67 -3.86
C GLU A 34 -8.37 -23.97 -2.76
N SER A 35 -7.74 -23.10 -1.96
CA SER A 35 -8.37 -22.48 -0.79
C SER A 35 -9.16 -21.21 -1.10
N ILE A 36 -9.06 -20.66 -2.31
CA ILE A 36 -9.73 -19.40 -2.69
C ILE A 36 -10.37 -19.46 -4.08
N GLU A 37 -11.44 -18.70 -4.28
CA GLU A 37 -12.04 -18.51 -5.60
C GLU A 37 -11.11 -17.71 -6.51
N CYS A 38 -11.07 -18.05 -7.81
CA CYS A 38 -10.25 -17.36 -8.80
C CYS A 38 -10.46 -15.84 -8.80
N ASP A 39 -11.70 -15.35 -8.64
CA ASP A 39 -12.01 -13.90 -8.66
C ASP A 39 -11.39 -13.12 -7.49
N LYS A 40 -11.04 -13.83 -6.40
CA LYS A 40 -10.39 -13.30 -5.20
C LYS A 40 -8.86 -13.41 -5.26
N CYS A 41 -8.30 -13.99 -6.33
CA CYS A 41 -6.86 -14.16 -6.52
C CYS A 41 -6.25 -13.07 -7.42
N ILE A 42 -5.07 -12.54 -7.08
CA ILE A 42 -4.36 -11.57 -7.95
C ILE A 42 -3.92 -12.20 -9.28
N PHE A 43 -3.75 -13.53 -9.31
CA PHE A 43 -3.37 -14.27 -10.51
C PHE A 43 -4.56 -14.63 -11.38
N LYS A 44 -5.76 -14.09 -11.10
CA LYS A 44 -6.92 -14.32 -11.95
C LYS A 44 -6.61 -14.00 -13.42
N VAL A 45 -6.95 -14.94 -14.29
CA VAL A 45 -6.65 -14.91 -15.71
C VAL A 45 -7.92 -14.74 -16.53
N LYS A 46 -7.77 -14.13 -17.71
CA LYS A 46 -8.80 -14.18 -18.75
C LYS A 46 -8.61 -15.45 -19.59
N GLU A 47 -9.56 -15.75 -20.49
CA GLU A 47 -9.65 -17.01 -21.26
C GLU A 47 -8.37 -17.53 -21.93
N TYR A 48 -7.36 -16.67 -22.16
CA TYR A 48 -6.10 -17.03 -22.86
C TYR A 48 -4.83 -16.88 -22.01
N GLU A 49 -4.93 -16.60 -20.71
CA GLU A 49 -3.77 -16.50 -19.82
C GLU A 49 -3.69 -17.69 -18.87
N GLU A 50 -2.47 -18.12 -18.52
CA GLU A 50 -2.26 -19.12 -17.49
C GLU A 50 -1.85 -18.49 -16.16
N CYS A 51 -2.41 -18.98 -15.04
CA CYS A 51 -1.99 -18.57 -13.70
C CYS A 51 -0.49 -18.83 -13.48
N SER A 52 0.02 -19.93 -14.07
CA SER A 52 1.43 -20.35 -14.00
C SER A 52 2.39 -19.24 -14.44
N ASP A 53 2.06 -18.50 -15.50
CA ASP A 53 2.89 -17.42 -16.02
C ASP A 53 2.83 -16.16 -15.17
N LYS A 54 1.67 -15.86 -14.57
CA LYS A 54 1.55 -14.76 -13.60
C LYS A 54 2.34 -15.05 -12.32
N ILE A 55 2.31 -16.29 -11.85
CA ILE A 55 3.10 -16.74 -10.70
C ILE A 55 4.60 -16.59 -10.99
N LYS A 56 5.10 -17.10 -12.14
CA LYS A 56 6.51 -16.95 -12.54
C LYS A 56 6.94 -15.47 -12.57
N LYS A 57 6.14 -14.61 -13.20
CA LYS A 57 6.42 -13.16 -13.26
C LYS A 57 6.46 -12.55 -11.87
N TRP A 58 5.45 -12.84 -11.04
CA TRP A 58 5.38 -12.32 -9.68
C TRP A 58 6.56 -12.77 -8.81
N CYS A 59 6.98 -14.03 -8.91
CA CYS A 59 8.15 -14.56 -8.21
C CYS A 59 9.44 -13.81 -8.54
N GLU A 60 9.57 -13.26 -9.75
CA GLU A 60 10.73 -12.50 -10.22
C GLU A 60 10.64 -10.99 -9.96
N LEU A 61 9.48 -10.47 -9.58
CA LEU A 61 9.34 -9.06 -9.18
C LEU A 61 10.11 -8.80 -7.89
N GLU A 62 10.68 -7.60 -7.79
CA GLU A 62 11.21 -7.10 -6.53
C GLU A 62 10.09 -7.02 -5.50
N TYR A 63 10.34 -7.58 -4.32
CA TYR A 63 9.45 -7.49 -3.19
C TYR A 63 9.35 -6.04 -2.74
N VAL A 64 8.13 -5.53 -2.72
CA VAL A 64 7.80 -4.24 -2.13
C VAL A 64 7.21 -4.54 -0.76
N GLU A 65 7.92 -4.13 0.28
CA GLU A 65 7.43 -4.27 1.64
C GLU A 65 6.13 -3.50 1.80
N LYS A 66 5.09 -4.18 2.30
CA LYS A 66 3.83 -3.51 2.59
C LYS A 66 4.09 -2.44 3.66
N PRO A 67 3.57 -1.22 3.43
CA PRO A 67 3.50 -0.22 4.48
C PRO A 67 2.84 -0.79 5.73
N THR A 68 3.44 -0.49 6.88
CA THR A 68 2.85 -0.73 8.20
C THR A 68 2.81 0.60 8.94
N LEU A 69 1.87 0.72 9.86
CA LEU A 69 1.73 1.88 10.71
C LEU A 69 2.41 1.63 12.06
N THR A 70 2.96 2.68 12.65
CA THR A 70 3.23 2.69 14.09
C THR A 70 1.91 2.88 14.86
N LYS A 71 1.91 2.54 16.16
CA LYS A 71 0.78 2.80 17.06
C LYS A 71 0.38 4.28 17.07
N ASN A 72 1.36 5.19 17.06
CA ASN A 72 1.11 6.62 17.06
C ASN A 72 0.51 7.11 15.74
N GLU A 73 1.01 6.62 14.60
CA GLU A 73 0.44 6.92 13.28
C GLU A 73 -1.02 6.47 13.17
N LYS A 74 -1.33 5.26 13.67
CA LYS A 74 -2.71 4.78 13.72
C LYS A 74 -3.61 5.69 14.55
N LEU A 75 -3.17 6.06 15.76
CA LEU A 75 -3.91 7.00 16.62
C LEU A 75 -4.12 8.35 15.94
N TYR A 76 -3.09 8.88 15.26
CA TYR A 76 -3.20 10.13 14.51
C TYR A 76 -4.26 10.02 13.41
N LEU A 77 -4.23 8.96 12.59
CA LEU A 77 -5.22 8.73 11.54
C LEU A 77 -6.65 8.68 12.10
N ASP A 78 -6.85 8.08 13.27
CA ASP A 78 -8.14 7.97 13.93
C ASP A 78 -8.63 9.32 14.51
N MET A 79 -7.72 10.25 14.81
CA MET A 79 -8.02 11.62 15.24
C MET A 79 -8.29 12.61 14.09
N ILE A 80 -7.89 12.27 12.87
CA ILE A 80 -8.13 13.13 11.70
C ILE A 80 -9.65 13.28 11.49
N LYS A 81 -10.09 14.53 11.31
CA LYS A 81 -11.49 14.82 11.00
C LYS A 81 -11.90 14.16 9.68
N PRO A 82 -13.14 13.65 9.56
CA PRO A 82 -13.63 12.99 8.35
C PRO A 82 -13.52 13.83 7.06
N ASP A 83 -13.49 15.16 7.19
CA ASP A 83 -13.37 16.08 6.06
C ASP A 83 -12.04 15.97 5.31
N TYR A 84 -11.01 15.37 5.92
CA TYR A 84 -9.74 15.09 5.26
C TYR A 84 -9.73 13.65 4.75
N MET A 85 -9.49 13.49 3.45
CA MET A 85 -9.59 12.22 2.73
C MET A 85 -8.22 11.67 2.30
N TYR A 86 -7.25 12.55 2.08
CA TYR A 86 -5.95 12.18 1.52
C TYR A 86 -4.79 12.69 2.36
N ILE A 87 -3.64 12.05 2.20
CA ILE A 87 -2.38 12.45 2.80
C ILE A 87 -1.24 12.28 1.79
N ALA A 88 -0.33 13.24 1.76
CA ALA A 88 0.82 13.22 0.87
C ALA A 88 2.02 13.90 1.53
N ARG A 89 3.21 13.56 1.02
CA ARG A 89 4.47 14.15 1.46
C ARG A 89 5.02 15.05 0.37
N ASP A 90 5.32 16.29 0.74
CA ASP A 90 5.98 17.26 -0.12
C ASP A 90 7.48 16.96 -0.27
N LYS A 91 8.12 17.57 -1.27
CA LYS A 91 9.55 17.37 -1.54
C LYS A 91 10.46 17.84 -0.40
N ASN A 92 9.97 18.78 0.43
CA ASN A 92 10.66 19.25 1.64
C ASN A 92 10.56 18.26 2.82
N GLY A 93 9.84 17.14 2.65
CA GLY A 93 9.68 16.09 3.66
C GLY A 93 8.45 16.26 4.56
N LEU A 94 7.76 17.40 4.51
CA LEU A 94 6.58 17.67 5.31
C LEU A 94 5.37 16.89 4.80
N ILE A 95 4.49 16.53 5.73
CA ILE A 95 3.27 15.79 5.44
C ILE A 95 2.05 16.67 5.64
N PHE A 96 1.15 16.58 4.67
CA PHE A 96 -0.09 17.32 4.64
C PHE A 96 -1.27 16.37 4.44
N ILE A 97 -2.37 16.70 5.10
CA ILE A 97 -3.67 16.08 4.88
C ILE A 97 -4.54 17.02 4.04
N TYR A 98 -5.32 16.45 3.14
CA TYR A 98 -6.10 17.17 2.14
C TYR A 98 -7.55 16.71 2.16
N SER A 99 -8.47 17.65 2.00
CA SER A 99 -9.91 17.38 1.86
C SER A 99 -10.32 16.97 0.45
N GLU A 100 -9.51 17.27 -0.56
CA GLU A 100 -9.67 16.84 -1.94
C GLU A 100 -8.39 16.15 -2.42
N MET A 101 -8.44 15.43 -3.54
CA MET A 101 -7.28 14.69 -4.06
C MET A 101 -6.23 15.67 -4.58
N PRO A 102 -5.05 15.78 -3.96
CA PRO A 102 -4.00 16.63 -4.50
C PRO A 102 -3.32 15.98 -5.71
N TYR A 103 -2.61 16.81 -6.48
CA TYR A 103 -1.78 16.39 -7.62
C TYR A 103 -0.38 17.00 -7.54
N ILE A 104 0.59 16.35 -8.20
CA ILE A 104 1.94 16.90 -8.34
C ILE A 104 2.00 17.76 -9.60
N ASN A 105 2.52 18.97 -9.44
CA ASN A 105 2.97 19.82 -10.53
C ASN A 105 4.50 19.93 -10.47
N ASN A 106 5.18 19.50 -11.53
CA ASN A 106 6.65 19.45 -11.57
C ASN A 106 7.34 20.83 -11.47
N SER A 107 6.58 21.92 -11.57
CA SER A 107 7.09 23.27 -11.33
C SER A 107 7.22 23.63 -9.84
N PHE A 108 6.60 22.85 -8.95
CA PHE A 108 6.57 23.10 -7.51
C PHE A 108 7.20 21.96 -6.70
N THR A 109 7.44 22.24 -5.42
CA THR A 109 7.98 21.28 -4.45
C THR A 109 6.93 20.70 -3.52
N GLU A 110 5.66 21.00 -3.78
CA GLU A 110 4.52 20.74 -2.91
C GLU A 110 3.40 20.11 -3.73
N TRP A 111 2.56 19.31 -3.07
CA TRP A 111 1.34 18.79 -3.65
C TRP A 111 0.30 19.91 -3.75
N GLU A 112 -0.28 20.07 -4.94
CA GLU A 112 -1.24 21.14 -5.25
C GLU A 112 -2.68 20.61 -5.27
N VAL A 113 -3.62 21.54 -5.20
CA VAL A 113 -5.06 21.31 -5.24
C VAL A 113 -5.71 22.41 -6.07
N GLU A 114 -6.75 22.08 -6.84
CA GLU A 114 -7.36 23.02 -7.78
C GLU A 114 -8.20 24.10 -7.11
N SER A 115 -8.73 23.84 -5.91
CA SER A 115 -9.70 24.69 -5.22
C SER A 115 -9.13 25.34 -3.95
N SER A 116 -9.90 26.23 -3.32
CA SER A 116 -9.58 26.84 -2.02
C SER A 116 -9.87 25.86 -0.88
N VAL A 117 -9.17 24.72 -0.91
CA VAL A 117 -9.43 23.58 -0.03
C VAL A 117 -8.81 23.73 1.35
N ASN A 118 -9.39 22.98 2.30
CA ASN A 118 -8.77 22.73 3.59
C ASN A 118 -7.63 21.73 3.42
N LEU A 119 -6.40 22.23 3.45
CA LEU A 119 -5.20 21.43 3.69
C LEU A 119 -4.65 21.72 5.08
N ARG A 120 -4.00 20.74 5.69
CA ARG A 120 -3.38 20.93 7.01
C ARG A 120 -2.08 20.16 7.10
N LYS A 121 -1.03 20.84 7.55
CA LYS A 121 0.25 20.21 7.89
C LYS A 121 0.08 19.32 9.14
N VAL A 122 0.68 18.15 9.13
CA VAL A 122 0.87 17.35 10.37
C VAL A 122 1.67 18.22 11.36
N PRO A 123 1.17 18.44 12.59
CA PRO A 123 1.84 19.32 13.55
C PRO A 123 3.26 18.87 13.89
N ASP A 124 4.22 19.80 13.90
CA ASP A 124 5.63 19.52 14.24
C ASP A 124 5.82 18.99 15.67
N SER A 125 4.83 19.19 16.55
CA SER A 125 4.80 18.63 17.90
C SER A 125 4.63 17.10 17.92
N LEU A 126 4.11 16.51 16.84
CA LEU A 126 3.90 15.07 16.69
C LEU A 126 5.09 14.41 15.96
N LYS A 127 6.28 14.50 16.55
CA LYS A 127 7.53 14.03 15.92
C LYS A 127 7.56 12.55 15.56
N ASP A 128 6.75 11.73 16.24
CA ASP A 128 6.66 10.29 16.01
C ASP A 128 5.69 9.92 14.88
N ILE A 129 5.09 10.91 14.22
CA ILE A 129 4.17 10.74 13.09
C ILE A 129 4.90 11.15 11.82
N ASN A 130 5.46 10.19 11.10
CA ASN A 130 6.20 10.50 9.88
C ASN A 130 5.74 9.72 8.65
N PHE A 131 5.02 8.60 8.76
CA PHE A 131 4.60 7.78 7.62
C PHE A 131 5.73 7.57 6.60
N ASP A 132 6.84 6.95 7.03
CA ASP A 132 8.09 6.84 6.26
C ASP A 132 7.93 6.25 4.85
N PHE A 133 6.87 5.48 4.65
CA PHE A 133 6.55 4.86 3.36
C PHE A 133 5.84 5.79 2.38
N ILE A 134 5.25 6.91 2.83
CA ILE A 134 4.64 7.93 1.97
C ILE A 134 5.77 8.79 1.40
N LYS A 135 5.92 8.83 0.08
CA LYS A 135 7.06 9.48 -0.59
C LYS A 135 6.60 10.57 -1.54
N TRP A 136 7.48 11.54 -1.80
CA TRP A 136 7.24 12.55 -2.84
C TRP A 136 7.10 11.93 -4.24
N GLU A 137 7.83 10.84 -4.49
CA GLU A 137 7.81 10.12 -5.76
C GLU A 137 6.53 9.28 -5.98
N ASP A 138 5.63 9.20 -5.00
CA ASP A 138 4.36 8.50 -5.14
C ASP A 138 3.53 9.18 -6.24
N LYS A 139 3.07 8.39 -7.22
CA LYS A 139 2.31 8.90 -8.38
C LYS A 139 0.94 9.45 -8.00
N LYS A 140 0.46 9.12 -6.81
CA LYS A 140 -0.86 9.46 -6.27
C LYS A 140 -0.75 9.63 -4.75
N PRO A 141 -1.59 10.50 -4.15
CA PRO A 141 -1.64 10.62 -2.70
C PRO A 141 -2.23 9.35 -2.08
N TRP A 142 -1.98 9.15 -0.79
CA TRP A 142 -2.57 8.05 -0.04
C TRP A 142 -3.97 8.42 0.46
N SER A 143 -4.91 7.48 0.35
CA SER A 143 -6.22 7.59 0.99
C SER A 143 -6.10 7.34 2.49
N ILE A 144 -6.64 8.24 3.31
CA ILE A 144 -6.69 8.06 4.78
C ILE A 144 -7.51 6.82 5.14
N GLU A 145 -8.55 6.51 4.37
CA GLU A 145 -9.36 5.31 4.59
C GLU A 145 -8.56 4.02 4.37
N ASP A 146 -7.73 3.99 3.32
CA ASP A 146 -6.89 2.83 3.03
C ASP A 146 -5.73 2.70 4.01
N LEU A 147 -5.14 3.83 4.43
CA LEU A 147 -4.15 3.83 5.50
C LEU A 147 -4.70 3.25 6.80
N LYS A 148 -5.95 3.55 7.16
CA LYS A 148 -6.60 3.01 8.37
C LYS A 148 -6.73 1.48 8.36
N LYS A 149 -6.65 0.84 7.18
CA LYS A 149 -6.71 -0.61 6.99
C LYS A 149 -5.34 -1.29 7.05
N LEU A 150 -4.24 -0.52 7.09
CA LEU A 150 -2.88 -1.06 7.19
C LEU A 150 -2.65 -1.72 8.55
N GLU A 151 -1.80 -2.75 8.56
CA GLU A 151 -1.35 -3.42 9.77
C GLU A 151 -0.53 -2.47 10.65
N VAL A 152 -0.73 -2.57 11.96
CA VAL A 152 0.01 -1.78 12.97
C VAL A 152 1.14 -2.64 13.52
N LYS A 153 2.38 -2.17 13.36
CA LYS A 153 3.57 -2.81 13.91
C LYS A 153 3.68 -2.52 15.41
N GLU A 154 3.99 -3.56 16.20
CA GLU A 154 4.07 -3.47 17.66
C GLU A 154 5.25 -2.64 18.18
#